data_AF-A0A257T966-F1
#
_entry.id   AF-A0A257T966-F1
#
_cell.length_a   1.000
_cell.length_b   1.000
_cell.length_c   1.000
_cell.angle_alpha   90.00
_cell.angle_beta   90.00
_cell.angle_gamma   90.00
#
_symmetry.space_group_name_H-M   'P 1'
#
loop_
_entity.id
_entity.type
_entity.pdbx_description
1 polymer ?
#
loop_
_entity_poly.entity_id
_entity_poly.type
_entity_poly.pdbx_seq_one_letter_code
_entity_poly.pdbx_strand_id
1 'polypeptide(L)' 'MTRKDALKRLTGLAPRVDDHLERLAANPTSRDRPHWTGEIRNWIRQMEALLPAVGGKTAEKWRARIAEWKARLES' A
#
# COMPACT_ATOMS: atom_id res chain seq x y z
N MET A 1 0.28 -19.73 4.39
CA MET A 1 0.07 -18.43 5.05
C MET A 1 -1.35 -18.34 5.54
N THR A 2 -1.59 -18.01 6.81
CA THR A 2 -2.96 -17.98 7.36
C THR A 2 -3.64 -16.63 7.10
N ARG A 3 -4.97 -16.61 7.18
CA ARG A 3 -5.76 -15.36 7.14
C ARG A 3 -5.28 -14.33 8.17
N LYS A 4 -4.94 -14.78 9.37
CA LYS A 4 -4.45 -13.93 10.46
C LYS A 4 -3.10 -13.30 10.12
N ASP A 5 -2.18 -14.07 9.55
CA ASP A 5 -0.87 -13.57 9.12
C ASP A 5 -0.98 -12.57 7.96
N ALA A 6 -1.87 -12.85 7.01
CA ALA A 6 -2.15 -11.94 5.89
C ALA A 6 -2.74 -10.61 6.38
N LEU A 7 -3.70 -10.65 7.30
CA LEU A 7 -4.23 -9.43 7.92
C LEU A 7 -3.17 -8.65 8.68
N LYS A 8 -2.36 -9.32 9.51
CA LYS A 8 -1.27 -8.67 10.26
C LYS A 8 -0.27 -7.99 9.32
N ARG A 9 0.01 -8.60 8.17
CA ARG A 9 0.95 -8.03 7.20
C ARG A 9 0.33 -6.88 6.41
N LEU A 10 -0.94 -6.97 6.02
CA LEU A 10 -1.66 -5.83 5.41
C LEU A 10 -1.70 -4.62 6.35
N THR A 11 -2.06 -4.84 7.62
CA THR A 11 -2.12 -3.74 8.61
C THR A 11 -0.75 -3.15 8.94
N GLY A 12 0.33 -3.95 8.83
CA GLY A 12 1.69 -3.45 9.01
C GLY A 12 2.25 -2.69 7.81
N LEU A 13 1.80 -2.99 6.59
CA LEU A 13 2.22 -2.29 5.37
C LEU A 13 1.47 -0.97 5.14
N ALA A 14 0.19 -0.91 5.51
CA ALA A 14 -0.66 0.26 5.35
C ALA A 14 -0.05 1.59 5.85
N PRO A 15 0.43 1.71 7.11
CA PRO A 15 0.98 2.97 7.59
C PRO A 15 2.26 3.39 6.87
N ARG A 16 3.01 2.45 6.29
CA ARG A 16 4.21 2.77 5.51
C ARG A 16 3.86 3.40 4.16
N VAL A 17 2.83 2.87 3.51
CA VAL A 17 2.29 3.45 2.27
C VAL A 17 1.78 4.87 2.53
N ASP A 18 1.01 5.05 3.61
CA ASP A 18 0.48 6.37 3.98
C ASP A 18 1.60 7.38 4.31
N ASP A 19 2.62 7.00 5.10
CA ASP A 19 3.76 7.86 5.42
C ASP A 19 4.53 8.30 4.17
N HIS A 20 4.84 7.37 3.25
CA HIS A 20 5.57 7.73 2.04
C HIS A 20 4.74 8.58 1.06
N LEU A 21 3.44 8.32 0.95
CA LEU A 21 2.55 9.18 0.16
C LEU A 21 2.46 10.59 0.74
N GLU A 22 2.45 10.74 2.06
CA GLU A 22 2.48 12.06 2.72
C GLU A 22 3.80 12.79 2.46
N ARG A 23 4.94 12.08 2.53
CA ARG A 23 6.25 12.65 2.21
C ARG A 23 6.36 13.10 0.75
N LEU A 24 5.81 12.33 -0.17
CA LEU A 24 5.75 12.67 -1.59
C LEU A 24 4.90 13.93 -1.83
N ALA A 25 3.74 14.02 -1.17
CA ALA A 25 2.88 15.18 -1.27
C ALA A 25 3.53 16.44 -0.66
N ALA A 26 4.24 16.30 0.46
CA ALA A 26 4.94 17.41 1.11
C ALA A 26 6.19 17.87 0.34
N ASN A 27 6.87 16.97 -0.38
CA ASN A 27 8.13 17.25 -1.07
C ASN A 27 8.11 16.74 -2.53
N PRO A 28 7.34 17.39 -3.43
CA PRO A 28 7.14 16.91 -4.80
C PRO A 28 8.41 16.89 -5.65
N THR A 29 9.41 17.71 -5.30
CA THR A 29 10.71 17.83 -5.98
C THR A 29 11.85 17.09 -5.26
N SER A 30 11.52 16.26 -4.27
CA SER A 30 12.55 15.48 -3.56
C SER A 30 13.31 14.57 -4.51
N ARG A 31 14.63 14.48 -4.33
CA ARG A 31 15.48 13.53 -5.06
C ARG A 31 15.14 12.08 -4.73
N ASP A 32 14.56 11.84 -3.55
CA ASP A 32 14.14 10.52 -3.08
C ASP A 32 12.76 10.09 -3.61
N ARG A 33 12.08 10.95 -4.38
CA ARG A 33 10.75 10.64 -4.95
C ARG A 33 10.72 9.31 -5.72
N PRO A 34 11.67 9.00 -6.62
CA PRO A 34 11.70 7.71 -7.32
C PRO A 34 11.87 6.52 -6.36
N HIS A 35 12.66 6.70 -5.30
CA HIS A 35 12.90 5.67 -4.29
C HIS A 35 11.61 5.37 -3.50
N TRP A 36 10.96 6.39 -2.93
CA TRP A 36 9.70 6.23 -2.19
C TRP A 36 8.57 5.69 -3.08
N THR A 37 8.50 6.14 -4.33
CA THR A 37 7.54 5.60 -5.33
C THR A 37 7.78 4.10 -5.55
N GLY A 38 9.04 3.67 -5.67
CA GLY A 38 9.41 2.27 -5.78
C GLY A 38 9.01 1.44 -4.55
N GLU A 39 9.24 1.97 -3.35
CA GLU A 39 8.84 1.30 -2.10
C GLU A 39 7.33 1.16 -1.97
N ILE A 40 6.58 2.23 -2.25
CA ILE A 40 5.11 2.20 -2.26
C ILE A 40 4.60 1.14 -3.25
N ARG A 41 5.12 1.12 -4.48
CA ARG A 41 4.72 0.13 -5.50
C ARG A 41 5.02 -1.29 -5.05
N ASN A 42 6.17 -1.52 -4.41
CA ASN A 42 6.53 -2.82 -3.86
C ASN A 42 5.61 -3.26 -2.71
N TRP A 43 5.28 -2.36 -1.78
CA TRP A 43 4.35 -2.66 -0.69
C TRP A 43 2.95 -2.92 -1.22
N ILE A 44 2.45 -2.10 -2.14
CA ILE A 44 1.16 -2.31 -2.81
C ILE A 44 1.12 -3.69 -3.48
N ARG A 45 2.15 -4.07 -4.23
CA ARG A 45 2.24 -5.40 -4.85
C ARG A 45 2.19 -6.53 -3.82
N GLN A 46 2.90 -6.39 -2.70
CA GLN A 46 2.83 -7.35 -1.61
C GLN A 46 1.40 -7.42 -1.05
N MET A 47 0.74 -6.28 -0.81
CA MET A 47 -0.62 -6.24 -0.29
C MET A 47 -1.62 -6.92 -1.25
N GLU A 48 -1.50 -6.70 -2.56
CA GLU A 48 -2.33 -7.35 -3.57
C GLU A 48 -2.19 -8.88 -3.55
N ALA A 49 -0.97 -9.39 -3.36
CA ALA A 49 -0.70 -10.82 -3.23
C ALA A 49 -1.31 -11.44 -1.96
N LEU A 50 -1.59 -10.64 -0.93
CA LEU A 50 -2.20 -11.09 0.32
C LEU A 50 -3.74 -11.12 0.29
N LEU A 51 -4.36 -10.39 -0.65
CA LEU A 51 -5.82 -10.28 -0.75
C LEU A 51 -6.56 -11.63 -0.84
N PRO A 52 -6.07 -12.63 -1.60
CA PRO A 52 -6.74 -13.94 -1.66
C PRO A 52 -6.83 -14.65 -0.30
N ALA A 53 -5.91 -14.35 0.63
CA ALA A 53 -5.83 -15.03 1.92
C ALA A 53 -6.71 -14.42 3.02
N VAL A 54 -7.21 -13.18 2.84
CA VAL A 54 -7.93 -12.45 3.92
C VAL A 54 -9.46 -12.60 3.91
N GLY A 55 -10.01 -13.21 2.85
CA GLY A 55 -11.44 -13.44 2.65
C GLY A 55 -12.16 -12.27 1.95
N GLY A 56 -13.26 -12.57 1.25
CA GLY A 56 -13.92 -11.65 0.29
C GLY A 56 -14.18 -10.24 0.82
N LYS A 57 -15.03 -10.08 1.84
CA LYS A 57 -15.41 -8.75 2.38
C LYS A 57 -14.21 -7.93 2.86
N THR A 58 -13.20 -8.58 3.45
CA THR A 58 -12.01 -7.86 3.90
C THR A 58 -11.10 -7.52 2.71
N ALA A 59 -10.94 -8.44 1.76
CA ALA A 59 -10.18 -8.20 0.54
C ALA A 59 -10.75 -7.03 -0.27
N GLU A 60 -12.08 -6.90 -0.37
CA GLU A 60 -12.74 -5.77 -1.06
C GLU A 60 -12.40 -4.43 -0.43
N LYS A 61 -12.44 -4.32 0.91
CA LYS A 61 -12.03 -3.10 1.62
C LYS A 61 -10.57 -2.73 1.34
N TRP A 62 -9.70 -3.73 1.34
CA TRP A 62 -8.29 -3.51 1.04
C TRP A 62 -8.04 -3.18 -0.44
N ARG A 63 -8.81 -3.75 -1.38
CA ARG A 63 -8.77 -3.38 -2.80
C ARG A 63 -9.12 -1.91 -3.01
N ALA A 64 -10.20 -1.44 -2.36
CA ALA A 64 -10.58 -0.03 -2.43
C ALA A 64 -9.44 0.88 -1.94
N ARG A 65 -8.89 0.57 -0.75
CA ARG A 65 -7.77 1.35 -0.19
C ARG A 65 -6.51 1.32 -1.06
N ILE A 66 -6.18 0.17 -1.65
CA ILE A 66 -5.06 0.04 -2.59
C ILE A 66 -5.30 0.88 -3.84
N ALA A 67 -6.52 0.91 -4.36
CA ALA A 67 -6.86 1.74 -5.52
C ALA A 67 -6.71 3.24 -5.21
N GLU A 68 -7.12 3.68 -4.02
CA GLU A 68 -6.92 5.07 -3.56
C GLU A 68 -5.43 5.43 -3.49
N TRP A 69 -4.59 4.55 -2.94
CA TRP A 69 -3.14 4.79 -2.90
C TRP A 69 -2.49 4.82 -4.29
N LYS A 70 -2.91 3.94 -5.20
CA LYS A 70 -2.45 3.96 -6.59
C LYS A 70 -2.81 5.27 -7.27
N ALA A 71 -4.04 5.77 -7.08
CA ALA A 71 -4.47 7.05 -7.63
C ALA A 71 -3.65 8.22 -7.08
N ARG A 72 -3.36 8.23 -5.78
CA ARG A 72 -2.51 9.27 -5.15
C ARG A 72 -1.06 9.25 -5.64
N LEU A 73 -0.54 8.08 -6.00
CA LEU A 73 0.84 7.94 -6.47
C LEU A 73 1.05 8.46 -7.89
N GLU A 74 0.02 8.32 -8.74
CA GLU A 74 0.05 8.73 -10.14
C GLU A 74 -0.38 10.20 -10.35
N SER A 75 -0.73 10.91 -9.26
CA SER A 75 -1.05 12.34 -9.24
C SER A 75 0.18 13.23 -9.06
#